data_AF-A0AAU3N4A7-F1
#
_entry.id   AF-A0AAU3N4A7-F1
#
_cell.length_a   1.000
_cell.length_b   1.000
_cell.length_c   1.000
_cell.angle_alpha   90.00
_cell.angle_beta   90.00
_cell.angle_gamma   90.00
#
_symmetry.space_group_name_H-M   'P 1'
#
loop_
_entity.id
_entity.type
_entity.pdbx_description
1 polymer ?
#
loop_
_entity_poly.entity_id
_entity_poly.type
_entity_poly.pdbx_seq_one_letter_code
_entity_poly.pdbx_strand_id
1 'polypeptide(L)'
;MNDDDQEFVEHWCMQVGTRAVSGSPLLGLAGLCLGHTARRFGHLSDEALALAQSLAARAEVDPSDVDGRALDGLDDVRSFLHLW
;
A
#
# COMPACT_ATOMS: atom_id res chain seq x y z
N MET A 1 -9.27 5.86 7.21
CA MET A 1 -10.03 4.59 7.15
C MET A 1 -11.55 4.75 7.30
N ASN A 2 -12.11 5.96 7.24
CA ASN A 2 -13.55 6.16 7.47
C ASN A 2 -14.32 6.61 6.22
N ASP A 3 -13.64 6.75 5.09
CA ASP A 3 -14.24 7.25 3.85
C ASP A 3 -14.72 6.08 2.98
N ASP A 4 -15.99 6.07 2.59
CA ASP A 4 -16.60 4.99 1.82
C ASP A 4 -16.34 5.08 0.31
N ASP A 5 -15.73 6.17 -0.16
CA ASP A 5 -15.33 6.31 -1.56
C ASP A 5 -13.98 5.62 -1.82
N GLN A 6 -14.06 4.40 -2.39
CA GLN A 6 -12.89 3.59 -2.69
C GLN A 6 -11.92 4.30 -3.64
N GLU A 7 -12.43 4.88 -4.74
CA GLU A 7 -11.60 5.52 -5.76
C GLU A 7 -10.85 6.71 -5.16
N PHE A 8 -11.53 7.49 -4.33
CA PHE A 8 -10.92 8.60 -3.60
C PHE A 8 -9.81 8.13 -2.65
N VAL A 9 -10.07 7.11 -1.83
CA VAL A 9 -9.10 6.56 -0.88
C VAL A 9 -7.86 6.03 -1.61
N GLU A 10 -8.09 5.23 -2.65
CA GLU A 10 -7.02 4.63 -3.44
C GLU A 10 -6.18 5.69 -4.15
N HIS A 11 -6.81 6.71 -4.75
CA HIS A 11 -6.13 7.83 -5.40
C HIS A 11 -5.13 8.50 -4.45
N TRP A 12 -5.54 8.83 -3.23
CA TRP A 12 -4.66 9.50 -2.28
C TRP A 12 -3.55 8.60 -1.73
N CYS A 13 -3.81 7.30 -1.55
CA CYS A 13 -2.76 6.34 -1.21
C CYS A 13 -1.70 6.30 -2.31
N MET A 14 -2.12 6.29 -3.58
CA MET A 14 -1.22 6.34 -4.72
C MET A 14 -0.43 7.66 -4.81
N GLN A 15 -1.09 8.81 -4.62
CA GLN A 15 -0.39 10.10 -4.65
C GLN A 15 0.71 10.17 -3.60
N VAL A 16 0.44 9.68 -2.38
CA VAL A 16 1.44 9.66 -1.31
C VAL A 16 2.55 8.66 -1.62
N GLY A 17 2.20 7.41 -1.97
CA GLY A 17 3.17 6.34 -2.19
C GLY A 17 4.09 6.54 -3.41
N THR A 18 3.66 7.34 -4.39
CA THR A 18 4.47 7.65 -5.59
C THR A 18 5.30 8.93 -5.47
N ARG A 19 4.92 9.87 -4.59
CA ARG A 19 5.57 11.20 -4.49
C ARG A 19 6.38 11.40 -3.22
N ALA A 20 6.16 10.59 -2.18
CA ALA A 20 6.97 10.67 -0.97
C ALA A 20 8.43 10.31 -1.28
N VAL A 21 9.35 11.05 -0.65
CA VAL A 21 10.79 10.81 -0.80
C VAL A 21 11.21 9.51 -0.12
N SER A 22 12.30 8.90 -0.61
CA SER A 22 12.96 7.76 0.03
C SER A 22 13.24 8.03 1.52
N GLY A 23 12.99 7.03 2.35
CA GLY A 23 13.08 7.11 3.81
C GLY A 23 11.95 7.88 4.51
N SER A 24 10.96 8.37 3.76
CA SER A 24 9.78 8.98 4.35
C SER A 24 8.88 7.91 4.98
N PRO A 25 8.39 8.10 6.23
CA PRO A 25 7.40 7.21 6.84
C PRO A 25 6.06 7.21 6.09
N LEU A 26 5.85 8.13 5.15
CA LEU A 26 4.67 8.13 4.31
C LEU A 26 4.64 6.97 3.31
N LEU A 27 5.79 6.42 2.93
CA LEU A 27 5.87 5.28 2.01
C LEU A 27 5.32 4.00 2.65
N GLY A 28 5.79 3.66 3.86
CA GLY A 28 5.26 2.53 4.63
C GLY A 28 3.79 2.69 4.99
N LEU A 29 3.37 3.93 5.33
CA LEU A 29 1.97 4.24 5.59
C LEU A 29 1.09 4.06 4.35
N ALA A 30 1.56 4.48 3.16
CA ALA A 30 0.82 4.30 1.92
C ALA A 30 0.60 2.82 1.60
N GLY A 31 1.65 1.98 1.77
CA GLY A 31 1.53 0.52 1.61
C GLY A 31 0.50 -0.09 2.57
N LEU A 32 0.53 0.29 3.84
CA LEU A 32 -0.45 -0.17 4.83
C LEU A 32 -1.88 0.26 4.49
N CYS A 33 -2.06 1.51 4.06
CA CYS A 33 -3.36 2.01 3.64
C CYS A 33 -3.91 1.26 2.43
N LEU A 34 -3.06 0.88 1.46
CA LEU A 34 -3.47 0.03 0.34
C LEU A 34 -3.92 -1.37 0.79
N GLY A 35 -3.23 -1.97 1.76
CA GLY A 35 -3.68 -3.22 2.40
C GLY A 35 -5.06 -3.08 3.05
N HIS A 36 -5.28 -1.98 3.77
CA HIS A 36 -6.58 -1.68 4.36
C HIS A 36 -7.68 -1.41 3.33
N THR A 37 -7.35 -0.78 2.19
CA THR A 37 -8.27 -0.60 1.06
C THR A 37 -8.67 -1.95 0.48
N ALA A 38 -7.71 -2.84 0.20
CA ALA A 38 -7.98 -4.20 -0.25
C ALA A 38 -8.87 -4.96 0.74
N ARG A 39 -8.55 -4.89 2.04
CA ARG A 39 -9.33 -5.53 3.11
C ARG A 39 -10.77 -5.03 3.17
N ARG A 40 -10.98 -3.73 3.01
CA ARG A 40 -12.30 -3.10 3.20
C ARG A 40 -13.19 -3.24 1.98
N PHE A 41 -12.63 -3.07 0.79
CA PHE A 41 -13.39 -3.03 -0.45
C PHE A 41 -13.30 -4.32 -1.28
N GLY A 42 -12.40 -5.24 -0.93
CA GLY A 42 -12.20 -6.49 -1.66
C GLY A 42 -11.62 -6.31 -3.05
N HIS A 43 -11.06 -5.14 -3.35
CA HIS A 43 -10.51 -4.78 -4.64
C HIS A 43 -9.41 -3.72 -4.52
N LEU A 44 -8.48 -3.71 -5.48
CA LEU A 44 -7.52 -2.65 -5.80
C LEU A 44 -7.37 -2.58 -7.31
N SER A 45 -7.11 -1.39 -7.86
CA SER A 45 -6.64 -1.29 -9.25
C SER A 45 -5.29 -1.98 -9.45
N ASP A 46 -4.97 -2.29 -10.71
CA ASP A 46 -3.69 -2.89 -11.08
C ASP A 46 -2.51 -1.98 -10.71
N GLU A 47 -2.68 -0.65 -10.85
CA GLU A 47 -1.67 0.34 -10.47
C GLU A 47 -1.45 0.39 -8.96
N ALA A 48 -2.53 0.33 -8.18
CA ALA A 48 -2.45 0.30 -6.72
C ALA A 48 -1.81 -1.01 -6.22
N LEU A 49 -2.13 -2.14 -6.84
CA LEU A 49 -1.50 -3.42 -6.55
C LEU A 49 0.00 -3.40 -6.88
N ALA A 50 0.39 -2.88 -8.04
CA ALA A 50 1.78 -2.74 -8.44
C ALA A 50 2.57 -1.84 -7.47
N LEU A 51 1.94 -0.76 -6.98
CA LEU A 51 2.54 0.12 -6.00
C LEU A 51 2.76 -0.58 -4.65
N ALA A 52 1.75 -1.32 -4.15
CA ALA A 52 1.88 -2.09 -2.91
C ALA A 52 3.03 -3.11 -2.98
N GLN A 53 3.14 -3.83 -4.11
CA GLN A 53 4.24 -4.75 -4.36
C GLN A 53 5.60 -4.05 -4.42
N SER A 54 5.68 -2.90 -5.11
CA SER A 54 6.93 -2.13 -5.21
C SER A 54 7.40 -1.60 -3.86
N LEU A 55 6.49 -1.09 -3.02
CA LEU A 55 6.82 -0.58 -1.68
C LEU A 55 7.28 -1.71 -0.76
N ALA A 56 6.62 -2.85 -0.79
CA ALA A 56 7.02 -4.03 -0.02
C ALA A 56 8.41 -4.52 -0.45
N ALA A 57 8.67 -4.64 -1.76
CA ALA A 57 9.99 -5.05 -2.26
C ALA A 57 11.11 -4.09 -1.81
N ARG A 58 10.83 -2.78 -1.79
CA ARG A 58 11.78 -1.79 -1.26
C ARG A 58 12.01 -1.96 0.24
N ALA A 59 10.96 -2.24 1.01
CA ALA A 59 11.06 -2.49 2.44
C ALA A 59 11.84 -3.78 2.79
N GLU A 60 11.73 -4.83 1.96
CA GLU A 60 12.53 -6.05 2.12
C GLU A 60 14.03 -5.78 1.89
N VAL A 61 14.37 -4.91 0.95
CA VAL A 61 15.76 -4.60 0.59
C VAL A 61 16.39 -3.60 1.56
N ASP A 62 15.68 -2.52 1.89
CA ASP A 62 16.16 -1.45 2.74
C ASP A 62 15.04 -0.87 3.63
N PRO A 63 14.95 -1.33 4.89
CA PRO A 63 13.99 -0.80 5.86
C PRO A 63 14.17 0.70 6.19
N SER A 64 15.31 1.30 5.81
CA SER A 64 15.52 2.75 5.94
C SER A 64 15.00 3.55 4.76
N ASP A 65 14.73 2.90 3.61
CA ASP A 65 14.03 3.49 2.45
C ASP A 65 12.51 3.40 2.64
N VAL A 66 11.99 2.21 2.93
CA VAL A 66 10.57 1.97 3.21
C VAL A 66 10.45 1.08 4.44
N ASP A 67 9.68 1.51 5.43
CA ASP A 67 9.51 0.72 6.65
C ASP A 67 8.59 -0.49 6.47
N GLY A 68 8.64 -1.41 7.46
CA GLY A 68 7.96 -2.71 7.41
C GLY A 68 6.43 -2.66 7.27
N ARG A 69 5.78 -1.51 7.48
CA ARG A 69 4.32 -1.39 7.27
C ARG A 69 3.91 -1.66 5.82
N ALA A 70 4.82 -1.47 4.86
CA ALA A 70 4.57 -1.85 3.48
C ALA A 70 4.46 -3.38 3.30
N LEU A 71 5.18 -4.16 4.10
CA LEU A 71 5.09 -5.63 4.10
C LEU A 71 3.76 -6.08 4.68
N ASP A 72 3.38 -5.52 5.83
CA ASP A 72 2.07 -5.78 6.46
C ASP A 72 0.93 -5.43 5.50
N GLY A 73 1.04 -4.29 4.81
CA GLY A 73 0.10 -3.89 3.77
C GLY A 73 -0.01 -4.89 2.63
N LEU A 74 1.11 -5.40 2.11
CA LEU A 74 1.09 -6.41 1.05
C LEU A 74 0.51 -7.76 1.52
N ASP A 75 0.73 -8.14 2.79
CA ASP A 75 0.14 -9.35 3.36
C ASP A 75 -1.40 -9.24 3.45
N ASP A 76 -1.91 -8.07 3.86
CA ASP A 76 -3.34 -7.75 3.80
C ASP A 76 -3.84 -7.87 2.34
N VAL A 77 -3.17 -7.26 1.37
CA VAL A 77 -3.55 -7.34 -0.05
C VAL A 77 -3.65 -8.79 -0.52
N ARG A 78 -2.63 -9.61 -0.28
CA ARG A 78 -2.63 -11.01 -0.72
C ARG A 78 -3.73 -11.83 -0.05
N SER A 79 -3.93 -11.61 1.25
CA SER A 79 -4.92 -12.33 2.05
C SER A 79 -6.35 -12.00 1.63
N PHE A 80 -6.67 -10.71 1.44
CA PHE A 80 -8.03 -10.25 1.15
C PHE A 80 -8.39 -10.25 -0.34
N LEU A 81 -7.39 -10.26 -1.24
CA LEU A 81 -7.62 -10.41 -2.68
C LEU A 81 -7.35 -11.84 -3.20
N HIS A 82 -6.99 -12.78 -2.31
CA HIS A 82 -6.73 -14.19 -2.62
C HIS A 82 -5.65 -14.40 -3.71
N LEU A 83 -4.50 -13.73 -3.56
CA LEU A 83 -3.41 -13.72 -4.55
C LEU A 83 -2.26 -14.70 -4.22
N TRP A 84 -2.52 -15.73 -3.41
CA TRP A 84 -1.55 -16.78 -3.06
C TRP A 84 -1.65 -17.99 -4.01
#